data_AF-A0A9P0G714-F1
#
_entry.id   AF-A0A9P0G714-F1
#
_cell.length_a   1.000
_cell.length_b   1.000
_cell.length_c   1.000
_cell.angle_alpha   90.00
_cell.angle_beta   90.00
_cell.angle_gamma   90.00
#
_symmetry.space_group_name_H-M   'P 1'
#
loop_
_entity.id
_entity.type
_entity.pdbx_description
1 polymer ?
#
loop_
_entity_poly.entity_id
_entity_poly.type
_entity_poly.pdbx_seq_one_letter_code
_entity_poly.pdbx_strand_id
1 'polypeptide(L)'
;MSVLFDSVDDKEFHISGPQQTRSADFTKDLKNIKFKEAIVKFLIDHWADQEMAANIGSKVIYIIHDLCYEYSVTDNKVIRIINNELSCPDHEEADTKIAFLACQQNKDSTITIRTSDTDIVVIMLAYMEHLQARVEVWMDLGVGNARSLVKIRPKNFEGASSFACVHWLRFQPSIVPTREKETFAISDEFRNYPRSISGFGIKCAGFF
;
A
#
# COMPACT_ATOMS: atom_id res chain seq x y z
N MET A 1 31.04 2.89 21.13
CA MET A 1 29.77 3.63 21.26
C MET A 1 28.67 2.65 20.92
N SER A 2 28.19 1.93 21.92
CA SER A 2 27.16 0.90 21.78
C SER A 2 25.81 1.60 21.72
N VAL A 3 25.13 1.49 20.59
CA VAL A 3 23.73 1.91 20.47
C VAL A 3 22.91 0.89 21.25
N LEU A 4 22.42 1.29 22.43
CA LEU A 4 21.39 0.56 23.15
C LEU A 4 20.12 0.62 22.28
N PHE A 5 19.82 -0.47 21.58
CA PHE A 5 18.46 -0.69 21.12
C PHE A 5 17.63 -0.88 22.38
N ASP A 6 16.74 0.08 22.66
CA ASP A 6 15.71 -0.06 23.69
C ASP A 6 15.05 -1.44 23.50
N SER A 7 15.04 -2.24 24.57
CA SER A 7 14.42 -3.56 24.56
C SER A 7 12.96 -3.42 24.15
N VAL A 8 12.61 -3.93 22.97
CA VAL A 8 11.22 -4.02 22.51
C VAL A 8 10.48 -4.84 23.56
N ASP A 9 9.52 -4.22 24.25
CA ASP A 9 8.75 -4.87 25.32
C ASP A 9 7.91 -5.98 24.69
N ASP A 10 8.44 -7.20 24.73
CA ASP A 10 7.92 -8.42 24.08
C ASP A 10 6.67 -8.99 24.78
N LYS A 11 5.98 -8.14 25.55
CA LYS A 11 4.77 -8.52 26.27
C LYS A 11 3.64 -8.76 25.28
N GLU A 12 2.93 -9.86 25.50
CA GLU A 12 1.71 -10.19 24.79
C GLU A 12 0.71 -9.03 24.92
N PHE A 13 0.17 -8.58 23.80
CA PHE A 13 -0.80 -7.49 23.75
C PHE A 13 -2.15 -8.04 23.31
N HIS A 14 -3.21 -7.68 24.03
CA HIS A 14 -4.57 -8.11 23.74
C HIS A 14 -5.51 -6.92 23.63
N ILE A 15 -6.29 -6.85 22.55
CA ILE A 15 -7.33 -5.85 22.35
C ILE A 15 -8.65 -6.46 22.81
N SER A 16 -9.24 -5.88 23.86
CA SER A 16 -10.45 -6.39 24.52
C SER A 16 -11.73 -6.15 23.71
N GLY A 17 -11.72 -5.22 22.76
CA GLY A 17 -12.86 -4.95 21.89
C GLY A 17 -12.94 -3.49 21.41
N PRO A 18 -13.99 -3.13 20.65
CA PRO A 18 -14.14 -1.80 20.05
C PRO A 18 -14.30 -0.67 21.07
N GLN A 19 -14.71 -0.99 22.30
CA GLN A 19 -14.87 -0.02 23.40
C GLN A 19 -13.56 0.29 24.14
N GLN A 20 -12.47 -0.41 23.81
CA GLN A 20 -11.18 -0.17 24.46
C GLN A 20 -10.70 1.26 24.20
N THR A 21 -10.36 1.95 25.28
CA THR A 21 -9.78 3.30 25.18
C THR A 21 -8.35 3.20 24.67
N ARG A 22 -8.03 3.99 23.65
CA ARG A 22 -6.68 4.08 23.09
C ARG A 22 -5.70 4.60 24.17
N SER A 23 -4.51 4.01 24.23
CA SER A 23 -3.43 4.50 25.07
C SER A 23 -3.12 5.98 24.80
N ALA A 24 -2.67 6.69 25.83
CA ALA A 24 -2.22 8.08 25.71
C ALA A 24 -0.99 8.20 24.79
N ASP A 25 -0.14 7.17 24.76
CA ASP A 25 1.05 7.12 23.90
C ASP A 25 0.90 6.04 22.82
N PHE A 26 -0.08 6.23 21.94
CA PHE A 26 -0.35 5.32 20.83
C PHE A 26 0.85 5.15 19.88
N THR A 27 1.70 6.16 19.75
CA THR A 27 2.90 6.09 18.92
C THR A 27 3.90 5.07 19.47
N LYS A 28 4.00 4.93 20.80
CA LYS A 28 4.79 3.86 21.41
C LYS A 28 4.20 2.48 21.13
N ASP A 29 2.88 2.33 21.24
CA ASP A 29 2.21 1.06 20.97
C ASP A 29 2.42 0.62 19.51
N LEU A 30 2.37 1.56 18.56
CA LEU A 30 2.66 1.30 17.14
C LEU A 30 4.11 0.85 16.88
N LYS A 31 5.05 0.98 17.82
CA LYS A 31 6.39 0.41 17.68
C LYS A 31 6.46 -1.04 18.18
N ASN A 32 5.47 -1.49 18.94
CA ASN A 32 5.39 -2.85 19.45
C ASN A 32 4.81 -3.79 18.37
N ILE A 33 5.56 -4.83 17.99
CA ILE A 33 5.12 -5.79 16.97
C ILE A 33 3.89 -6.59 17.41
N LYS A 34 3.78 -6.95 18.69
CA LYS A 34 2.63 -7.67 19.26
C LYS A 34 1.37 -6.81 19.26
N PHE A 35 1.52 -5.51 19.46
CA PHE A 35 0.43 -4.57 19.28
C PHE A 35 -0.08 -4.53 17.83
N LYS A 36 0.85 -4.46 16.86
CA LYS A 36 0.51 -4.47 15.42
C LYS A 36 -0.20 -5.77 15.00
N GLU A 37 0.27 -6.91 15.50
CA GLU A 37 -0.38 -8.21 15.26
C GLU A 37 -1.79 -8.23 15.85
N ALA A 38 -1.94 -7.77 17.10
CA ALA A 38 -3.23 -7.73 17.78
C ALA A 38 -4.24 -6.80 17.09
N ILE A 39 -3.83 -5.62 16.61
CA ILE A 39 -4.73 -4.69 15.92
C ILE A 39 -5.20 -5.24 14.58
N VAL A 40 -4.34 -5.91 13.81
CA VAL A 40 -4.73 -6.51 12.54
C VAL A 40 -5.71 -7.66 12.79
N LYS A 41 -5.43 -8.54 13.75
CA LYS A 41 -6.34 -9.63 14.12
C LYS A 41 -7.69 -9.10 14.59
N PHE A 42 -7.69 -8.08 15.45
CA PHE A 42 -8.92 -7.41 15.89
C PHE A 42 -9.72 -6.88 14.71
N LEU A 43 -9.09 -6.23 13.72
CA LEU A 43 -9.80 -5.74 12.54
C LEU A 43 -10.39 -6.89 11.70
N ILE A 44 -9.63 -7.96 11.47
CA ILE A 44 -10.11 -9.14 10.73
C ILE A 44 -11.36 -9.75 11.38
N ASP A 45 -11.40 -9.81 12.71
CA ASP A 45 -12.54 -10.37 13.42
C ASP A 45 -13.70 -9.37 13.52
N HIS A 46 -13.41 -8.10 13.83
CA HIS A 46 -14.44 -7.07 13.98
C HIS A 46 -15.20 -6.79 12.69
N TRP A 47 -14.54 -6.83 11.52
CA TRP A 47 -15.23 -6.67 10.25
C TRP A 47 -16.17 -7.83 9.89
N ALA A 48 -16.08 -8.97 10.58
CA ALA A 48 -17.02 -10.08 10.44
C ALA A 48 -18.28 -9.93 11.33
N ASP A 49 -18.29 -8.97 12.25
CA ASP A 49 -19.42 -8.72 13.13
C ASP A 49 -20.65 -8.28 12.32
N GLN A 50 -21.82 -8.79 12.68
CA GLN A 50 -23.05 -8.50 11.93
C GLN A 50 -23.46 -7.02 12.03
N GLU A 51 -23.02 -6.32 13.08
CA GLU A 51 -23.19 -4.86 13.23
C GLU A 51 -22.49 -4.07 12.11
N MET A 52 -21.46 -4.65 11.48
CA MET A 52 -20.74 -4.03 10.36
C MET A 52 -21.50 -4.10 9.03
N ALA A 53 -22.63 -4.82 8.95
CA ALA A 53 -23.41 -4.95 7.73
C ALA A 53 -23.82 -3.57 7.14
N ALA A 54 -24.19 -2.63 8.00
CA ALA A 54 -24.56 -1.27 7.57
C ALA A 54 -23.36 -0.48 7.00
N ASN A 55 -22.16 -0.71 7.53
CA ASN A 55 -20.93 -0.04 7.09
C ASN A 55 -20.40 -0.60 5.77
N ILE A 56 -20.53 -1.92 5.59
CA ILE A 56 -20.16 -2.62 4.34
C ILE A 56 -21.17 -2.27 3.25
N GLY A 57 -22.47 -2.40 3.53
CA GLY A 57 -23.54 -2.11 2.58
C GLY A 57 -23.40 -2.92 1.29
N SER A 58 -23.37 -2.23 0.15
CA SER A 58 -23.21 -2.85 -1.17
C SER A 58 -21.75 -2.99 -1.62
N LYS A 59 -20.78 -2.73 -0.73
CA LYS A 59 -19.35 -2.79 -1.04
C LYS A 59 -18.80 -4.17 -0.72
N VAL A 60 -17.68 -4.49 -1.33
CA VAL A 60 -16.82 -5.59 -0.91
C VAL A 60 -15.60 -4.99 -0.23
N ILE A 61 -15.29 -5.45 0.98
CA ILE A 61 -14.13 -5.01 1.74
C ILE A 61 -13.09 -6.12 1.69
N TYR A 62 -11.84 -5.75 1.44
CA TYR A 62 -10.70 -6.66 1.48
C TYR A 62 -9.76 -6.22 2.59
N ILE A 63 -9.38 -7.16 3.45
CA ILE A 63 -8.33 -6.97 4.46
C ILE A 63 -7.24 -7.96 4.14
N ILE A 64 -6.02 -7.47 3.92
CA ILE A 64 -4.88 -8.31 3.56
C ILE A 64 -3.83 -8.24 4.63
N HIS A 65 -3.47 -9.40 5.15
CA HIS A 65 -2.39 -9.58 6.09
C HIS A 65 -1.58 -10.83 5.69
N ASP A 66 -1.85 -11.96 6.35
CA ASP A 66 -1.37 -13.29 6.04
C ASP A 66 -2.16 -13.89 4.88
N LEU A 67 -3.47 -13.69 4.92
CA LEU A 67 -4.42 -14.05 3.88
C LEU A 67 -5.21 -12.80 3.45
N CYS A 68 -5.88 -12.90 2.32
CA CYS A 68 -6.86 -11.92 1.88
C CYS A 68 -8.25 -12.33 2.38
N TYR A 69 -8.79 -11.55 3.31
CA TYR A 69 -10.14 -11.71 3.85
C TYR A 69 -11.10 -10.79 3.11
N GLU A 70 -12.10 -11.38 2.48
CA GLU A 70 -13.16 -10.70 1.74
C GLU A 70 -14.43 -10.64 2.58
N TYR A 71 -15.01 -9.44 2.70
CA TYR A 71 -16.25 -9.19 3.43
C TYR A 71 -17.30 -8.60 2.51
N SER A 72 -18.48 -9.21 2.51
CA SER A 72 -19.65 -8.75 1.77
C SER A 72 -20.91 -8.94 2.60
N VAL A 73 -22.01 -8.29 2.21
CA VAL A 73 -23.31 -8.45 2.86
C VAL A 73 -24.28 -9.13 1.92
N THR A 74 -24.81 -10.28 2.35
CA THR A 74 -25.87 -11.03 1.67
C THR A 74 -26.97 -11.32 2.67
N ASP A 75 -28.22 -11.05 2.30
CA ASP A 75 -29.39 -11.23 3.18
C ASP A 75 -29.25 -10.53 4.56
N ASN A 76 -28.72 -9.30 4.55
CA ASN A 76 -28.40 -8.51 5.75
C ASN A 76 -27.42 -9.17 6.73
N LYS A 77 -26.66 -10.18 6.27
CA LYS A 77 -25.62 -10.83 7.07
C LYS A 77 -24.26 -10.58 6.46
N VAL A 78 -23.29 -10.32 7.33
CA VAL A 78 -21.89 -10.21 6.92
C VAL A 78 -21.37 -11.62 6.65
N ILE A 79 -20.83 -11.81 5.45
CA ILE A 79 -20.16 -13.03 5.02
C ILE A 79 -18.67 -12.71 4.89
N ARG A 80 -17.84 -13.49 5.58
CA ARG A 80 -16.37 -13.48 5.45
C ARG A 80 -15.91 -14.70 4.67
N ILE A 81 -15.16 -14.49 3.59
CA ILE A 81 -14.53 -15.54 2.76
C ILE A 81 -13.03 -15.27 2.70
N ILE A 82 -12.24 -16.34 2.64
CA ILE A 82 -10.80 -16.23 2.36
C ILE A 82 -10.61 -16.31 0.84
N ASN A 83 -10.09 -15.25 0.25
CA ASN A 83 -9.80 -15.18 -1.18
C ASN A 83 -8.35 -15.62 -1.43
N ASN A 84 -8.16 -16.89 -1.77
CA ASN A 84 -6.83 -17.46 -1.97
C ASN A 84 -6.12 -16.90 -3.21
N GLU A 85 -6.85 -16.44 -4.23
CA GLU A 85 -6.26 -15.85 -5.44
C GLU A 85 -5.60 -14.50 -5.16
N LEU A 86 -6.17 -13.74 -4.22
CA LEU A 86 -5.65 -12.47 -3.76
C LEU A 86 -4.71 -12.61 -2.55
N SER A 87 -4.53 -13.83 -2.02
CA SER A 87 -3.60 -14.13 -0.95
C SER A 87 -2.22 -14.40 -1.56
N CYS A 88 -1.28 -13.48 -1.38
CA CYS A 88 0.10 -13.64 -1.85
C CYS A 88 1.07 -13.68 -0.66
N PRO A 89 1.52 -14.87 -0.22
CA PRO A 89 2.48 -14.98 0.88
C PRO A 89 3.89 -14.51 0.52
N ASP A 90 4.21 -14.46 -0.78
CA ASP A 90 5.53 -14.04 -1.28
C ASP A 90 5.75 -12.53 -1.18
N HIS A 91 4.68 -11.74 -1.07
CA HIS A 91 4.76 -10.31 -0.78
C HIS A 91 4.76 -10.11 0.74
N GLU A 92 5.86 -9.57 1.28
CA GLU A 92 5.98 -9.27 2.71
C GLU A 92 5.42 -7.87 3.02
N GLU A 93 5.83 -6.87 2.24
CA GLU A 93 5.54 -5.45 2.48
C GLU A 93 4.15 -5.02 1.97
N ALA A 94 3.51 -4.09 2.69
CA ALA A 94 2.13 -3.67 2.41
C ALA A 94 1.99 -2.94 1.06
N ASP A 95 2.99 -2.17 0.65
CA ASP A 95 3.04 -1.45 -0.62
C ASP A 95 3.05 -2.39 -1.83
N THR A 96 3.87 -3.45 -1.79
CA THR A 96 3.91 -4.48 -2.84
C THR A 96 2.60 -5.25 -2.92
N LYS A 97 1.95 -5.55 -1.78
CA LYS A 97 0.60 -6.16 -1.74
C LYS A 97 -0.46 -5.27 -2.39
N ILE A 98 -0.43 -3.96 -2.13
CA ILE A 98 -1.37 -3.02 -2.75
C ILE A 98 -1.15 -2.99 -4.27
N ALA A 99 0.10 -2.96 -4.73
CA ALA A 99 0.41 -2.96 -6.16
C ALA A 99 -0.04 -4.25 -6.85
N PHE A 100 0.19 -5.40 -6.21
CA PHE A 100 -0.31 -6.69 -6.67
C PHE A 100 -1.84 -6.68 -6.84
N LEU A 101 -2.59 -6.21 -5.82
CA LEU A 101 -4.05 -6.13 -5.89
C LEU A 101 -4.57 -5.24 -7.01
N ALA A 102 -3.90 -4.12 -7.25
CA ALA A 102 -4.25 -3.22 -8.33
C ALA A 102 -4.11 -3.91 -9.70
N CYS A 103 -3.11 -4.77 -9.86
CA CYS A 103 -2.86 -5.55 -11.08
C CYS A 103 -3.86 -6.69 -11.28
N GLN A 104 -4.45 -7.22 -10.21
CA GLN A 104 -5.49 -8.26 -10.30
C GLN A 104 -6.86 -7.74 -10.77
N GLN A 105 -7.03 -6.43 -10.92
CA GLN A 105 -8.28 -5.88 -11.42
C GLN A 105 -8.47 -6.19 -12.91
N ASN A 106 -9.41 -7.07 -13.19
CA ASN A 106 -9.74 -7.55 -14.54
C ASN A 106 -10.88 -6.76 -15.21
N LYS A 107 -11.36 -5.69 -14.58
CA LYS A 107 -12.43 -4.82 -15.10
C LYS A 107 -11.97 -3.39 -15.15
N ASP A 108 -12.45 -2.69 -16.18
CA ASP A 108 -12.29 -1.25 -16.30
C ASP A 108 -12.85 -0.57 -15.06
N SER A 109 -11.97 0.12 -14.33
CA SER A 109 -12.27 0.63 -13.00
C SER A 109 -11.34 1.79 -12.64
N THR A 110 -11.72 2.52 -11.59
CA THR A 110 -10.89 3.56 -11.01
C THR A 110 -10.44 3.11 -9.62
N ILE A 111 -9.13 2.95 -9.45
CA ILE A 111 -8.52 2.59 -8.17
C ILE A 111 -8.01 3.88 -7.52
N THR A 112 -8.36 4.09 -6.25
CA THR A 112 -7.74 5.13 -5.43
C THR A 112 -6.94 4.47 -4.32
N ILE A 113 -5.63 4.65 -4.35
CA ILE A 113 -4.71 4.19 -3.32
C ILE A 113 -4.48 5.36 -2.37
N ARG A 114 -4.88 5.19 -1.11
CA ARG A 114 -4.61 6.17 -0.06
C ARG A 114 -3.45 5.69 0.79
N THR A 115 -2.41 6.50 0.91
CA THR A 115 -1.28 6.21 1.78
C THR A 115 -0.53 7.48 2.16
N SER A 116 0.24 7.43 3.24
CA SER A 116 1.26 8.45 3.53
C SER A 116 2.62 8.10 2.93
N ASP A 117 2.82 6.85 2.54
CA ASP A 117 4.06 6.36 1.96
C ASP A 117 4.17 6.79 0.49
N THR A 118 5.33 7.27 0.07
CA THR A 118 5.58 7.68 -1.31
C THR A 118 6.18 6.56 -2.16
N ASP A 119 6.77 5.54 -1.55
CA ASP A 119 7.51 4.50 -2.26
C ASP A 119 6.57 3.64 -3.12
N ILE A 120 5.32 3.47 -2.67
CA ILE A 120 4.27 2.84 -3.45
C ILE A 120 4.00 3.54 -4.79
N VAL A 121 4.27 4.85 -4.95
CA VAL A 121 4.10 5.53 -6.25
C VAL A 121 5.08 4.95 -7.26
N VAL A 122 6.34 4.75 -6.84
CA VAL A 122 7.39 4.18 -7.68
C VAL A 122 7.07 2.72 -8.00
N ILE A 123 6.62 1.95 -7.00
CA ILE A 123 6.19 0.56 -7.19
C ILE A 123 5.01 0.50 -8.17
N MET A 124 3.99 1.32 -7.99
CA MET A 124 2.83 1.36 -8.90
C MET A 124 3.23 1.73 -10.33
N LEU A 125 4.16 2.68 -10.50
CA LEU A 125 4.70 3.04 -11.81
C LEU A 125 5.39 1.84 -12.48
N ALA A 126 6.17 1.07 -11.73
CA ALA A 126 6.82 -0.13 -12.24
C ALA A 126 5.81 -1.24 -12.61
N TYR A 127 4.70 -1.34 -11.88
CA TYR A 127 3.67 -2.36 -12.11
C TYR A 127 2.59 -1.98 -13.13
N MET A 128 2.60 -0.77 -13.69
CA MET A 128 1.53 -0.33 -14.60
C MET A 128 1.40 -1.19 -15.86
N GLU A 129 2.49 -1.79 -16.35
CA GLU A 129 2.46 -2.69 -17.51
C GLU A 129 1.76 -4.03 -17.22
N HIS A 130 1.57 -4.37 -15.95
CA HIS A 130 0.90 -5.59 -15.51
C HIS A 130 -0.61 -5.40 -15.23
N LEU A 131 -1.14 -4.19 -15.42
CA LEU A 131 -2.59 -3.94 -15.31
C LEU A 131 -3.33 -4.69 -16.43
N GLN A 132 -4.30 -5.53 -16.04
CA GLN A 132 -5.00 -6.43 -16.97
C GLN A 132 -6.15 -5.73 -17.75
N ALA A 133 -6.62 -4.58 -17.29
CA ALA A 133 -7.75 -3.84 -17.87
C ALA A 133 -7.45 -2.34 -17.98
N ARG A 134 -8.39 -1.55 -18.49
CA ARG A 134 -8.26 -0.08 -18.49
C ARG A 134 -8.54 0.44 -17.08
N VAL A 135 -7.53 0.37 -16.24
CA VAL A 135 -7.57 0.80 -14.85
C VAL A 135 -7.00 2.21 -14.73
N GLU A 136 -7.78 3.13 -14.17
CA GLU A 136 -7.28 4.45 -13.78
C GLU A 136 -6.81 4.43 -12.33
N VAL A 137 -5.53 4.68 -12.08
CA VAL A 137 -4.96 4.70 -10.73
C VAL A 137 -4.79 6.13 -10.24
N TRP A 138 -5.36 6.43 -9.08
CA TRP A 138 -5.21 7.68 -8.35
C TRP A 138 -4.51 7.42 -7.02
N MET A 139 -3.57 8.29 -6.65
CA MET A 139 -2.89 8.27 -5.37
C MET A 139 -3.36 9.45 -4.52
N ASP A 140 -3.97 9.17 -3.36
CA ASP A 140 -4.24 10.17 -2.32
C ASP A 140 -3.11 10.11 -1.28
N LEU A 141 -2.14 11.01 -1.45
CA LEU A 141 -0.91 11.07 -0.67
C LEU A 141 -1.01 12.11 0.45
N GLY A 142 -0.46 11.79 1.62
CA GLY A 142 -0.30 12.72 2.74
C GLY A 142 -1.48 12.78 3.72
N VAL A 143 -1.38 13.68 4.71
CA VAL A 143 -2.32 13.78 5.83
C VAL A 143 -2.78 15.23 6.04
N GLY A 144 -4.06 15.41 6.36
CA GLY A 144 -4.63 16.72 6.67
C GLY A 144 -4.58 17.69 5.48
N ASN A 145 -4.10 18.91 5.75
CA ASN A 145 -4.04 19.99 4.75
C ASN A 145 -2.91 19.83 3.73
N ALA A 146 -2.00 18.88 3.93
CA ALA A 146 -0.90 18.56 3.01
C ALA A 146 -1.24 17.39 2.07
N ARG A 147 -2.54 17.11 1.88
CA ARG A 147 -3.00 16.05 0.98
C ARG A 147 -2.87 16.44 -0.48
N SER A 148 -2.38 15.49 -1.29
CA SER A 148 -2.21 15.63 -2.73
C SER A 148 -2.85 14.45 -3.44
N LEU A 149 -3.70 14.73 -4.42
CA LEU A 149 -4.31 13.72 -5.27
C LEU A 149 -3.59 13.69 -6.62
N VAL A 150 -2.93 12.58 -6.92
CA VAL A 150 -2.10 12.41 -8.13
C VAL A 150 -2.67 11.30 -8.99
N LYS A 151 -2.98 11.60 -10.25
CA LYS A 151 -3.35 10.57 -11.24
C LYS A 151 -2.08 9.95 -11.80
N ILE A 152 -1.88 8.64 -11.61
CA ILE A 152 -0.81 7.92 -12.27
C ILE A 152 -1.29 7.53 -13.66
N ARG A 153 -0.46 7.77 -14.68
CA ARG A 153 -0.71 7.29 -16.04
C ARG A 153 0.51 6.52 -16.53
N PRO A 154 0.32 5.41 -17.24
CA PRO A 154 1.42 4.81 -17.99
C PRO A 154 1.84 5.85 -19.04
N LYS A 155 3.03 6.44 -18.88
CA LYS A 155 3.76 6.89 -20.06
C LYS A 155 4.27 5.64 -20.75
N ASN A 156 4.42 5.66 -22.07
CA ASN A 156 5.11 4.59 -22.78
C ASN A 156 6.55 4.52 -22.25
N PHE A 157 6.75 3.74 -21.19
CA PHE A 157 8.01 3.56 -20.46
C PHE A 157 8.86 2.53 -21.23
N GLU A 158 9.12 2.80 -22.51
CA GLU A 158 10.18 2.09 -23.22
C GLU A 158 11.53 2.57 -22.67
N GLY A 159 12.01 1.96 -21.57
CA GLY A 159 13.42 2.03 -21.16
C GLY A 159 13.77 2.68 -19.80
N ALA A 160 12.80 3.03 -18.94
CA ALA A 160 13.09 3.83 -17.74
C ALA A 160 13.02 3.10 -16.38
N SER A 161 12.78 1.77 -16.34
CA SER A 161 12.78 1.01 -15.07
C SER A 161 14.11 1.10 -14.31
N SER A 162 15.25 1.18 -15.00
CA SER A 162 16.57 1.28 -14.36
C SER A 162 17.00 2.71 -14.00
N PHE A 163 16.43 3.75 -14.61
CA PHE A 163 16.88 5.15 -14.41
C PHE A 163 15.97 5.95 -13.47
N ALA A 164 14.66 5.68 -13.46
CA ALA A 164 13.74 6.37 -12.55
C ALA A 164 14.05 6.04 -11.08
N CYS A 165 14.40 4.78 -10.79
CA CYS A 165 14.79 4.34 -9.45
C CYS A 165 16.05 5.08 -8.93
N VAL A 166 17.07 5.26 -9.79
CA VAL A 166 18.34 5.91 -9.40
C VAL A 166 18.20 7.43 -9.22
N HIS A 167 17.31 8.09 -9.97
CA HIS A 167 17.13 9.54 -9.86
C HIS A 167 16.17 9.94 -8.73
N TRP A 168 15.10 9.16 -8.47
CA TRP A 168 14.19 9.44 -7.35
C TRP A 168 14.83 9.18 -5.98
N LEU A 169 15.67 8.15 -5.84
CA LEU A 169 16.47 7.92 -4.62
C LEU A 169 17.48 9.04 -4.32
N ARG A 170 17.84 9.87 -5.31
CA ARG A 170 18.70 11.06 -5.12
C ARG A 170 17.93 12.34 -4.88
N PHE A 171 16.62 12.36 -5.13
CA PHE A 171 15.75 13.52 -4.88
C PHE A 171 14.93 13.29 -3.61
N GLN A 172 15.62 13.29 -2.47
CA GLN A 172 15.03 13.81 -1.23
C GLN A 172 15.46 15.28 -1.07
N PRO A 173 14.82 16.25 -1.74
CA PRO A 173 15.04 17.63 -1.38
C PRO A 173 14.27 17.88 -0.08
N SER A 174 15.04 18.32 0.90
CA SER A 174 14.57 18.97 2.11
C SER A 174 13.44 19.96 1.77
N ILE A 175 12.41 19.94 2.60
CA ILE A 175 11.26 20.85 2.62
C ILE A 175 11.65 22.29 2.20
N VAL A 176 11.12 22.75 1.07
CA VAL A 176 11.00 24.18 0.76
C VAL A 176 9.58 24.41 0.22
N PRO A 177 8.82 25.41 0.74
CA PRO A 177 7.44 25.61 0.36
C PRO A 177 7.37 26.58 -0.82
N THR A 178 6.76 26.16 -1.93
CA THR A 178 6.16 27.13 -2.85
C THR A 178 4.91 26.56 -3.48
N ARG A 179 3.86 27.39 -3.43
CA ARG A 179 2.58 27.22 -4.07
C ARG A 179 2.77 27.18 -5.58
N GLU A 180 2.31 26.11 -6.21
CA GLU A 180 1.49 26.11 -7.42
C GLU A 180 1.14 24.66 -7.77
N LYS A 181 -0.01 24.45 -8.42
CA LYS A 181 -0.45 23.12 -8.86
C LYS A 181 0.44 22.70 -10.03
N GLU A 182 1.60 22.13 -9.74
CA GLU A 182 2.47 21.60 -10.78
C GLU A 182 2.00 20.21 -11.23
N THR A 183 1.72 20.12 -12.52
CA THR A 183 1.58 18.83 -13.21
C THR A 183 3.00 18.38 -13.54
N PHE A 184 3.49 17.32 -12.88
CA PHE A 184 4.82 16.79 -13.17
C PHE A 184 4.85 16.13 -14.55
N ALA A 185 5.41 16.82 -15.53
CA ALA A 185 5.74 16.27 -16.83
C ALA A 185 7.21 15.83 -16.83
N ILE A 186 7.47 14.52 -16.76
CA ILE A 186 8.80 13.95 -17.03
C ILE A 186 9.09 14.18 -18.52
N SER A 187 10.14 14.94 -18.86
CA SER A 187 10.49 15.37 -20.23
C SER A 187 11.16 14.29 -21.08
N ASP A 188 10.92 14.34 -22.39
CA ASP A 188 11.26 13.36 -23.44
C ASP A 188 12.70 13.48 -24.02
N GLU A 189 13.69 13.89 -23.23
CA GLU A 189 15.08 13.94 -23.71
C GLU A 189 15.81 12.62 -23.45
N PHE A 190 16.61 12.18 -24.42
CA PHE A 190 17.41 10.94 -24.47
C PHE A 190 16.76 9.69 -25.11
N ARG A 191 16.23 9.87 -26.33
CA ARG A 191 16.25 8.81 -27.36
C ARG A 191 17.68 8.64 -27.86
N ASN A 192 18.37 7.57 -27.47
CA ASN A 192 19.32 6.80 -28.31
C ASN A 192 20.35 6.06 -27.44
N TYR A 193 20.06 4.83 -27.01
CA TYR A 193 21.08 3.81 -26.73
C TYR A 193 20.49 2.41 -27.01
N PRO A 194 21.26 1.44 -27.54
CA PRO A 194 20.69 0.21 -28.07
C PRO A 194 20.37 -0.83 -26.98
N ARG A 195 19.30 -1.57 -27.25
CA ARG A 195 18.67 -2.60 -26.42
C ARG A 195 19.56 -3.85 -26.31
N SER A 196 19.75 -4.35 -25.09
CA SER A 196 19.90 -5.80 -24.87
C SER A 196 19.09 -6.22 -23.64
N ILE A 197 18.25 -7.23 -23.86
CA ILE A 197 17.31 -7.83 -22.92
C ILE A 197 17.98 -9.09 -22.35
N SER A 198 17.95 -9.27 -21.03
CA SER A 198 17.62 -10.56 -20.37
C SER A 198 17.96 -10.51 -18.88
N GLY A 199 16.97 -10.85 -18.05
CA GLY A 199 17.15 -11.21 -16.65
C GLY A 199 17.08 -10.06 -15.65
N PHE A 200 15.88 -9.74 -15.18
CA PHE A 200 15.70 -9.06 -13.89
C PHE A 200 14.74 -9.87 -13.02
N GLY A 201 15.30 -10.83 -12.30
CA GLY A 201 14.74 -11.27 -11.02
C GLY A 201 15.15 -10.23 -10.00
N ILE A 202 14.19 -9.47 -9.47
CA ILE A 202 14.44 -8.54 -8.37
C ILE A 202 14.59 -9.40 -7.11
N LYS A 203 15.84 -9.77 -6.78
CA LYS A 203 16.20 -10.13 -5.41
C LYS A 203 16.41 -8.81 -4.67
N CYS A 204 15.39 -8.32 -3.97
CA CYS A 204 15.61 -7.33 -2.92
C CYS A 204 16.35 -8.05 -1.79
N ALA A 205 17.64 -7.71 -1.64
CA ALA A 205 18.40 -8.08 -0.46
C ALA A 205 17.78 -7.37 0.74
N GLY A 206 17.33 -8.15 1.71
CA GLY A 206 16.69 -7.66 2.93
C GLY A 206 17.56 -6.65 3.65
N PHE A 207 16.95 -5.53 4.03
CA PHE A 207 17.41 -4.68 5.10
C PHE A 207 16.26 -4.49 6.09
N PHE A 208 16.29 -5.39 7.09
CA PHE A 208 15.61 -5.43 8.38
C PHE A 208 14.09 -5.58 8.43
#